data_AF-A0AAW9N900-F1
#
_entry.id   AF-A0AAW9N900-F1
#
_cell.length_a   1.000
_cell.length_b   1.000
_cell.length_c   1.000
_cell.angle_alpha   90.00
_cell.angle_beta   90.00
_cell.angle_gamma   90.00
#
_symmetry.space_group_name_H-M   'P 1'
#
loop_
_entity.id
_entity.type
_entity.pdbx_description
1 polymer ?
#
loop_
_entity_poly.entity_id
_entity_poly.type
_entity_poly.pdbx_seq_one_letter_code
_entity_poly.pdbx_strand_id
1 'polypeptide(L)'
;MSLFGKRDNAASDVHNLANHDDAVHTVLMFHQGWDISKQEVYVYKFHHQRLPALKPNQISISGIKLTRVEDDVIIEAFLRSSIEKAVSFDIVDLLLVDGDGKFLAKKTFDLSELGELPALSCMPWRFLFEAGDILAESIPDEGWKIAFEWKRK
;
A
#
# COMPACT_ATOMS: atom_id res chain seq x y z
N MET A 1 -64.93 9.84 31.57
CA MET A 1 -64.23 11.07 32.03
C MET A 1 -62.84 10.66 32.48
N SER A 2 -61.80 11.42 32.09
CA SER A 2 -60.34 11.15 32.21
C SER A 2 -59.78 10.16 31.17
N LEU A 3 -59.27 10.55 29.99
CA LEU A 3 -58.07 11.32 29.59
C LEU A 3 -56.70 10.64 29.85
N PHE A 4 -56.11 10.20 28.73
CA PHE A 4 -54.68 10.25 28.33
C PHE A 4 -53.62 9.47 29.13
N GLY A 5 -52.91 8.62 28.39
CA GLY A 5 -51.65 8.01 28.78
C GLY A 5 -51.11 7.02 27.75
N LYS A 6 -51.05 7.43 26.47
CA LYS A 6 -50.38 6.66 25.41
C LYS A 6 -48.87 6.69 25.65
N ARG A 7 -48.21 5.53 25.69
CA ARG A 7 -46.79 5.39 25.35
C ARG A 7 -46.56 4.00 24.78
N ASP A 8 -46.53 3.97 23.46
CA ASP A 8 -46.01 2.89 22.64
C ASP A 8 -44.52 2.73 22.95
N ASN A 9 -44.03 1.49 23.10
CA ASN A 9 -42.62 1.21 22.87
C ASN A 9 -42.48 -0.18 22.26
N ALA A 10 -42.66 -0.23 20.94
CA ALA A 10 -42.15 -1.28 20.08
C ALA A 10 -40.91 -0.72 19.37
N ALA A 11 -39.75 -1.34 19.61
CA ALA A 11 -38.61 -1.40 18.68
C ALA A 11 -37.58 -2.34 19.35
N SER A 12 -37.69 -3.66 19.20
CA SER A 12 -37.13 -4.43 18.07
C SER A 12 -35.66 -4.15 17.83
N ASP A 13 -34.85 -5.16 18.16
CA ASP A 13 -33.57 -5.52 17.58
C ASP A 13 -33.04 -4.60 16.48
N VAL A 14 -31.98 -3.86 16.82
CA VAL A 14 -31.12 -3.25 15.81
C VAL A 14 -29.70 -3.72 16.07
N HIS A 15 -29.46 -4.96 15.64
CA HIS A 15 -28.13 -5.41 15.26
C HIS A 15 -27.77 -4.68 13.96
N ASN A 16 -27.30 -3.43 14.04
CA ASN A 16 -26.86 -2.69 12.87
C ASN A 16 -25.39 -2.97 12.58
N LEU A 17 -25.21 -3.92 11.64
CA LEU A 17 -24.39 -3.81 10.45
C LEU A 17 -22.94 -3.33 10.67
N ALA A 18 -22.00 -4.27 10.66
CA ALA A 18 -20.63 -4.00 10.26
C ALA A 18 -20.66 -3.44 8.83
N ASN A 19 -20.53 -2.12 8.70
CA ASN A 19 -20.49 -1.40 7.43
C ASN A 19 -19.42 -2.03 6.52
N HIS A 20 -19.86 -2.54 5.38
CA HIS A 20 -19.00 -3.00 4.29
C HIS A 20 -18.62 -1.85 3.32
N ASP A 21 -18.67 -0.59 3.79
CA ASP A 21 -18.58 0.62 2.95
C ASP A 21 -17.41 1.56 3.27
N ASP A 22 -16.52 1.22 4.21
CA ASP A 22 -15.43 2.13 4.61
C ASP A 22 -14.21 2.04 3.66
N ALA A 23 -14.44 2.32 2.38
CA ALA A 23 -13.38 2.45 1.39
C ALA A 23 -12.55 3.71 1.68
N VAL A 24 -11.26 3.54 2.00
CA VAL A 24 -10.36 4.65 2.34
C VAL A 24 -9.50 5.00 1.13
N HIS A 25 -9.56 6.27 0.72
CA HIS A 25 -8.66 6.85 -0.27
C HIS A 25 -7.48 7.53 0.43
N THR A 26 -6.29 7.33 -0.13
CA THR A 26 -5.04 7.88 0.40
C THR A 26 -4.60 9.12 -0.37
N VAL A 27 -3.91 10.05 0.28
CA VAL A 27 -3.32 11.24 -0.36
C VAL A 27 -1.90 10.95 -0.84
N LEU A 28 -1.60 11.26 -2.10
CA LEU A 28 -0.25 11.16 -2.65
C LEU A 28 0.66 12.20 -2.00
N MET A 29 1.77 11.74 -1.43
CA MET A 29 2.81 12.56 -0.83
C MET A 29 4.19 12.13 -1.32
N PHE A 30 5.17 13.02 -1.22
CA PHE A 30 6.55 12.76 -1.62
C PHE A 30 7.47 13.03 -0.44
N HIS A 31 8.51 12.20 -0.31
CA HIS A 31 9.52 12.40 0.71
C HIS A 31 10.25 13.74 0.50
N GLN A 32 10.53 14.47 1.58
CA GLN A 32 11.11 15.82 1.48
C GLN A 32 12.52 15.84 0.88
N GLY A 33 13.27 14.75 1.04
CA GLY A 33 14.62 14.60 0.50
C GLY A 33 14.68 14.13 -0.95
N TRP A 34 13.55 13.89 -1.61
CA TRP A 34 13.54 13.46 -3.02
C TRP A 34 13.64 14.66 -3.96
N ASP A 35 14.63 14.62 -4.84
CA ASP A 35 14.64 15.46 -6.04
C ASP A 35 13.74 14.81 -7.10
N ILE A 36 12.58 15.41 -7.33
CA ILE A 36 11.55 14.89 -8.23
C ILE A 36 11.16 15.94 -9.27
N SER A 37 11.23 15.56 -10.54
CA SER A 37 10.82 16.43 -11.64
C SER A 37 9.29 16.60 -11.69
N LYS A 38 8.83 17.66 -12.36
CA LYS A 38 7.38 17.86 -12.60
C LYS A 38 6.78 16.69 -13.37
N GLN A 39 7.53 16.15 -14.33
CA GLN A 39 7.14 15.01 -15.16
C GLN A 39 6.91 13.76 -14.31
N GLU A 40 7.83 13.43 -13.41
CA GLU A 40 7.67 12.32 -12.46
C GLU A 40 6.44 12.53 -11.55
N VAL A 41 6.22 13.76 -11.06
CA VAL A 41 5.00 14.07 -10.28
C VAL A 41 3.72 13.76 -11.06
N TYR A 42 3.66 14.08 -12.35
CA TYR A 42 2.50 13.74 -13.19
C TYR A 42 2.34 12.23 -13.36
N VAL A 43 3.43 11.50 -13.57
CA VAL A 43 3.41 10.03 -13.67
C VAL A 43 2.85 9.43 -12.38
N TYR A 44 3.38 9.80 -11.22
CA TYR A 44 2.88 9.26 -9.95
C TYR A 44 1.43 9.63 -9.68
N LYS A 45 1.00 10.86 -9.98
CA LYS A 45 -0.42 11.25 -9.89
C LYS A 45 -1.31 10.37 -10.75
N PHE A 46 -0.91 10.11 -11.99
CA PHE A 46 -1.67 9.26 -12.91
C PHE A 46 -1.81 7.82 -12.36
N HIS A 47 -0.74 7.23 -11.84
CA HIS A 47 -0.80 5.89 -11.25
C HIS A 47 -1.62 5.86 -9.96
N HIS A 48 -1.45 6.86 -9.09
CA HIS A 48 -2.18 6.97 -7.82
C HIS A 48 -3.70 7.02 -8.01
N GLN A 49 -4.18 7.77 -9.00
CA GLN A 49 -5.62 7.88 -9.33
C GLN A 49 -6.27 6.55 -9.75
N ARG A 50 -5.47 5.55 -10.13
CA ARG A 50 -5.92 4.23 -10.59
C ARG A 50 -5.83 3.16 -9.52
N LEU A 51 -5.32 3.50 -8.33
CA LEU A 51 -5.20 2.56 -7.23
C LEU A 51 -6.60 2.24 -6.67
N PRO A 52 -6.88 0.97 -6.33
CA PRO A 52 -8.12 0.62 -5.65
C PRO A 52 -8.14 1.23 -4.26
N ALA A 53 -9.32 1.54 -3.74
CA ALA A 53 -9.47 1.95 -2.34
C ALA A 53 -8.94 0.87 -1.39
N LEU A 54 -8.42 1.28 -0.23
CA LEU A 54 -8.04 0.37 0.85
C LEU A 54 -9.21 0.16 1.80
N LYS A 55 -9.18 -0.93 2.56
CA LYS A 55 -10.01 -1.03 3.77
C LYS A 55 -9.36 -0.20 4.88
N PRO A 56 -10.09 0.14 5.95
CA PRO A 56 -9.51 0.87 7.08
C PRO A 56 -8.40 0.06 7.75
N ASN A 57 -7.44 0.76 8.34
CA ASN A 57 -6.35 0.18 9.13
C ASN A 57 -5.45 -0.81 8.35
N GLN A 58 -5.12 -0.48 7.10
CA GLN A 58 -4.27 -1.30 6.25
C GLN A 58 -2.98 -0.58 5.86
N ILE A 59 -1.90 -1.35 5.82
CA ILE A 59 -0.70 -1.01 5.06
C ILE A 59 -0.70 -1.84 3.78
N SER A 60 -0.38 -1.20 2.65
CA SER A 60 -0.31 -1.84 1.35
C SER A 60 0.91 -1.34 0.58
N ILE A 61 1.44 -2.20 -0.28
CA ILE A 61 2.43 -1.82 -1.29
C ILE A 61 1.84 -2.05 -2.69
N SER A 62 2.16 -1.20 -3.66
CA SER A 62 1.63 -1.31 -5.02
C SER A 62 2.69 -0.93 -6.05
N GLY A 63 3.09 -1.87 -6.90
CA GLY A 63 4.10 -1.65 -7.94
C GLY A 63 3.65 -0.63 -8.98
N ILE A 64 4.60 0.16 -9.47
CA ILE A 64 4.39 1.22 -10.47
C ILE A 64 5.19 0.88 -11.73
N LYS A 65 6.50 0.68 -11.57
CA LYS A 65 7.42 0.51 -12.68
C LYS A 65 8.61 -0.35 -12.26
N LEU A 66 9.11 -1.11 -13.22
CA LEU A 66 10.39 -1.81 -13.16
C LEU A 66 11.38 -1.10 -14.09
N THR A 67 12.58 -0.85 -13.60
CA THR A 67 13.70 -0.35 -14.42
C THR A 67 14.91 -1.25 -14.23
N ARG A 68 15.57 -1.63 -15.33
CA ARG A 68 16.79 -2.44 -15.30
C ARG A 68 18.02 -1.56 -15.32
N VAL A 69 19.00 -1.91 -14.49
CA VAL A 69 20.30 -1.26 -14.44
C VAL A 69 21.34 -2.36 -14.37
N GLU A 70 21.99 -2.65 -15.49
CA GLU A 70 22.89 -3.82 -15.62
C GLU A 70 22.17 -5.12 -15.22
N ASP A 71 22.67 -5.81 -14.18
CA ASP A 71 22.07 -7.03 -13.64
C ASP A 71 21.06 -6.77 -12.51
N ASP A 72 20.91 -5.50 -12.12
CA ASP A 72 20.02 -5.08 -11.04
C ASP A 72 18.65 -4.60 -11.55
N VAL A 73 17.70 -4.57 -10.63
CA VAL A 73 16.34 -4.12 -10.89
C VAL A 73 15.89 -3.11 -9.85
N ILE A 74 15.50 -1.93 -10.32
CA ILE A 74 14.84 -0.91 -9.50
C ILE A 74 13.34 -1.05 -9.66
N ILE A 75 12.65 -1.30 -8.55
CA ILE A 75 11.19 -1.32 -8.45
C ILE A 75 10.71 -0.02 -7.84
N GLU A 76 9.92 0.72 -8.59
CA GLU A 76 9.15 1.84 -8.08
C GLU A 76 7.80 1.33 -7.59
N ALA A 77 7.46 1.61 -6.34
CA ALA A 77 6.19 1.20 -5.76
C ALA A 77 5.65 2.25 -4.78
N PHE A 78 4.33 2.27 -4.60
CA PHE A 78 3.67 3.06 -3.56
C PHE A 78 3.62 2.29 -2.25
N LEU A 79 4.13 2.90 -1.18
CA LEU A 79 3.81 2.56 0.20
C LEU A 79 2.56 3.32 0.62
N ARG A 80 1.53 2.60 1.07
CA ARG A 80 0.19 3.13 1.30
C ARG A 80 -0.27 2.80 2.71
N SER A 81 -0.86 3.78 3.39
CA SER A 81 -1.44 3.64 4.71
C SER A 81 -2.86 4.17 4.72
N SER A 82 -3.83 3.33 5.08
CA SER A 82 -5.20 3.75 5.44
C SER A 82 -5.39 3.85 6.97
N ILE A 83 -4.29 3.95 7.70
CA ILE A 83 -4.28 4.14 9.15
C ILE A 83 -4.40 5.66 9.44
N GLU A 84 -5.24 6.01 10.41
CA GLU A 84 -5.52 7.41 10.80
C GLU A 84 -4.40 8.07 11.63
N LYS A 85 -3.26 7.39 11.75
CA LYS A 85 -2.04 7.88 12.40
C LYS A 85 -0.83 7.60 11.51
N ALA A 86 0.23 8.37 11.74
CA ALA A 86 1.52 8.12 11.10
C ALA A 86 2.06 6.73 11.46
N VAL A 87 2.80 6.13 10.54
CA VAL A 87 3.41 4.80 10.67
C VAL A 87 4.87 4.88 10.24
N SER A 88 5.75 4.29 11.04
CA SER A 88 7.16 4.14 10.71
C SER A 88 7.45 2.72 10.26
N PHE A 89 8.45 2.57 9.40
CA PHE A 89 8.95 1.28 8.95
C PHE A 89 10.42 1.18 9.33
N ASP A 90 10.80 0.12 10.03
CA ASP A 90 12.21 -0.17 10.31
C ASP A 90 12.71 -1.11 9.21
N ILE A 91 12.70 -2.42 9.49
CA ILE A 91 13.10 -3.45 8.52
C ILE A 91 11.86 -4.08 7.89
N VAL A 92 11.83 -4.13 6.56
CA VAL A 92 10.78 -4.80 5.79
C VAL A 92 11.37 -5.82 4.85
N ASP A 93 10.73 -6.98 4.77
CA ASP A 93 11.05 -7.99 3.77
C ASP A 93 10.08 -7.85 2.61
N LEU A 94 10.60 -7.72 1.39
CA LEU A 94 9.80 -7.57 0.17
C LEU A 94 10.05 -8.73 -0.79
N LEU A 95 8.97 -9.14 -1.43
CA LEU A 95 8.93 -10.20 -2.43
C LEU A 95 8.41 -9.62 -3.75
N LEU A 96 9.06 -9.99 -4.85
CA LEU A 96 8.47 -9.91 -6.17
C LEU A 96 7.88 -11.27 -6.55
N VAL A 97 6.66 -11.26 -7.07
CA VAL A 97 5.96 -12.45 -7.56
C VAL A 97 5.44 -12.22 -8.97
N ASP A 98 5.37 -13.26 -9.79
CA ASP A 98 4.69 -13.20 -11.08
C ASP A 98 3.16 -13.39 -10.96
N GLY A 99 2.48 -13.44 -12.11
CA GLY A 99 1.04 -13.65 -12.19
C GLY A 99 0.57 -15.00 -11.63
N ASP A 100 1.45 -16.00 -11.60
CA ASP A 100 1.19 -17.34 -11.08
C ASP A 100 1.58 -17.48 -9.59
N GLY A 101 2.15 -16.42 -9.00
CA GLY A 101 2.58 -16.39 -7.61
C GLY A 101 3.97 -16.98 -7.37
N LYS A 102 4.76 -17.26 -8.41
CA LYS A 102 6.14 -17.71 -8.29
C LYS A 102 7.03 -16.54 -7.83
N PHE A 103 7.95 -16.81 -6.91
CA PHE A 103 8.92 -15.81 -6.47
C PHE A 103 9.92 -15.47 -7.57
N LEU A 104 10.07 -14.17 -7.82
CA LEU A 104 10.97 -13.59 -8.82
C LEU A 104 12.21 -12.98 -8.16
N ALA A 105 12.03 -12.32 -7.02
CA ALA A 105 13.11 -11.74 -6.22
C ALA A 105 12.68 -11.60 -4.76
N LYS A 106 13.65 -11.52 -3.86
CA LYS A 106 13.42 -11.30 -2.43
C LYS A 106 14.56 -10.48 -1.83
N LYS A 107 14.23 -9.44 -1.06
CA LYS A 107 15.23 -8.65 -0.34
C LYS A 107 14.67 -8.08 0.96
N THR A 108 15.54 -7.94 1.95
CA THR A 108 15.30 -7.18 3.18
C THR A 108 15.74 -5.74 2.98
N PHE A 109 14.86 -4.78 3.23
CA PHE A 109 15.14 -3.35 3.15
C PHE A 109 15.10 -2.70 4.53
N ASP A 110 16.04 -1.80 4.77
CA ASP A 110 15.94 -0.82 5.85
C ASP A 110 15.21 0.42 5.34
N LEU A 111 14.05 0.70 5.92
CA LEU A 111 13.22 1.86 5.59
C LEU A 111 13.28 2.95 6.68
N SER A 112 14.25 2.90 7.58
CA SER A 112 14.44 3.96 8.58
C SER A 112 14.61 5.34 7.93
N GLU A 113 15.21 5.41 6.74
CA GLU A 113 15.39 6.65 5.96
C GLU A 113 14.10 7.20 5.35
N LEU A 114 13.05 6.37 5.22
CA LEU A 114 11.72 6.85 4.81
C LEU A 114 11.12 7.78 5.87
N GLY A 115 11.49 7.59 7.14
CA GLY A 115 10.89 8.26 8.28
C GLY A 115 9.44 7.82 8.51
N GLU A 116 8.58 8.79 8.81
CA GLU A 116 7.15 8.54 9.02
C GLU A 116 6.38 8.60 7.69
N LEU A 117 5.62 7.55 7.41
CA LEU A 117 4.53 7.57 6.45
C LEU A 117 3.31 8.20 7.13
N PRO A 118 2.84 9.40 6.72
CA PRO A 118 1.77 10.09 7.43
C PRO A 118 0.43 9.32 7.38
N ALA A 119 -0.52 9.75 8.20
CA ALA A 119 -1.88 9.20 8.17
C ALA A 119 -2.51 9.29 6.78
N LEU A 120 -3.28 8.27 6.40
CA LEU A 120 -4.09 8.23 5.17
C LEU A 120 -3.29 8.59 3.90
N SER A 121 -2.06 8.09 3.77
CA SER A 121 -1.11 8.54 2.76
C SER A 121 -0.66 7.45 1.79
N CYS A 122 -0.09 7.91 0.68
CA CYS A 122 0.52 7.10 -0.35
C CYS A 122 1.83 7.77 -0.78
N MET A 123 2.96 7.11 -0.58
CA MET A 123 4.28 7.65 -0.93
C MET A 123 4.98 6.72 -1.91
N PRO A 124 5.46 7.22 -3.06
CA PRO A 124 6.30 6.42 -3.95
C PRO A 124 7.66 6.20 -3.28
N TRP A 125 8.22 5.01 -3.49
CA TRP A 125 9.56 4.63 -3.05
C TRP A 125 10.25 3.76 -4.11
N ARG A 126 11.59 3.80 -4.11
CA ARG A 126 12.44 3.03 -5.02
C ARG A 126 13.12 1.91 -4.22
N PHE A 127 12.96 0.69 -4.70
CA PHE A 127 13.52 -0.52 -4.10
C PHE A 127 14.53 -1.14 -5.08
N LEU A 128 15.81 -1.12 -4.72
CA LEU A 128 16.87 -1.75 -5.51
C LEU A 128 17.03 -3.22 -5.11
N PHE A 129 16.67 -4.11 -6.03
CA PHE A 129 17.01 -5.53 -5.98
C PHE A 129 18.28 -5.74 -6.79
N GLU A 130 19.34 -6.18 -6.12
CA GLU A 130 20.61 -6.50 -6.75
C GLU A 130 20.54 -7.90 -7.37
N ALA A 131 21.47 -8.23 -8.27
CA ALA A 131 21.51 -9.54 -8.93
C ALA A 131 21.39 -10.74 -7.97
N GLY A 132 21.98 -10.65 -6.77
CA GLY A 132 21.91 -11.69 -5.74
C GLY A 132 20.53 -11.87 -5.07
N ASP A 133 19.65 -10.88 -5.21
CA ASP A 133 18.28 -10.91 -4.67
C ASP A 133 17.29 -11.59 -5.64
N ILE A 134 17.70 -11.80 -6.89
CA ILE A 134 16.86 -12.36 -7.97
C ILE A 134 16.86 -13.89 -7.86
N LEU A 135 15.65 -14.46 -7.78
CA LEU A 135 15.42 -15.89 -7.58
C LEU A 135 15.04 -16.62 -8.87
N ALA A 136 14.52 -15.90 -9.86
CA ALA A 136 14.16 -16.44 -11.17
C ALA A 136 15.29 -16.21 -12.19
N GLU A 137 15.29 -16.98 -13.28
CA GLU A 137 16.23 -16.75 -14.40
C GLU A 137 16.08 -15.36 -15.02
N SER A 138 14.85 -14.82 -15.00
CA SER A 138 14.55 -13.46 -15.41
C SER A 138 13.27 -12.99 -14.72
N ILE A 139 13.13 -11.67 -14.58
CA ILE A 139 11.91 -11.02 -14.13
C ILE A 139 11.20 -10.49 -15.38
N PRO A 140 9.92 -10.79 -15.65
CA PRO A 140 9.21 -10.16 -16.77
C PRO A 140 9.05 -8.65 -16.54
N ASP A 141 8.99 -7.86 -17.62
CA ASP A 141 8.84 -6.39 -17.50
C ASP A 141 7.46 -5.99 -16.94
N GLU A 142 6.44 -6.83 -17.17
CA GLU A 142 5.06 -6.65 -16.70
C GLU A 142 4.53 -7.91 -16.01
N GLY A 143 3.35 -7.82 -15.39
CA GLY A 143 2.68 -8.98 -14.77
C GLY A 143 3.26 -9.40 -13.42
N TRP A 144 4.27 -8.68 -12.91
CA TRP A 144 4.79 -8.86 -11.57
C TRP A 144 3.99 -8.06 -10.54
N LYS A 145 4.07 -8.49 -9.27
CA LYS A 145 3.58 -7.76 -8.10
C LYS A 145 4.66 -7.72 -7.04
N ILE A 146 4.62 -6.67 -6.23
CA ILE A 146 5.45 -6.55 -5.02
C ILE A 146 4.56 -6.75 -3.80
N ALA A 147 5.08 -7.44 -2.79
CA ALA A 147 4.36 -7.72 -1.55
C ALA A 147 5.29 -7.68 -0.34
N PHE A 148 4.74 -7.34 0.83
CA PHE A 148 5.40 -7.59 2.10
C PHE A 148 5.46 -9.10 2.35
N GLU A 149 6.62 -9.60 2.78
CA GLU A 149 6.72 -10.95 3.29
C GLU A 149 6.17 -11.00 4.72
N TRP A 150 5.06 -11.71 4.90
CA TRP A 150 4.60 -12.04 6.25
C TRP A 150 5.34 -13.26 6.78
N LYS A 151 6.26 -13.03 7.71
CA LYS A 151 6.80 -14.09 8.56
C LYS A 151 5.70 -14.54 9.52
N ARG A 152 5.07 -15.69 9.25
CA ARG A 152 4.28 -16.39 10.26
C ARG A 152 5.23 -16.79 11.39
N LYS A 153 4.99 -16.26 12.59
CA LYS A 153 5.55 -16.83 13.82
C LYS A 153 4.85 -18.14 14.15
#